data_AF-A0A843VGT5-F1
#
_entry.id   AF-A0A843VGT5-F1
#
_cell.length_a   1.000
_cell.length_b   1.000
_cell.length_c   1.000
_cell.angle_alpha   90.00
_cell.angle_beta   90.00
_cell.angle_gamma   90.00
#
_symmetry.space_group_name_H-M   'P 1'
#
loop_
_entity.id
_entity.type
_entity.pdbx_description
1 polymer ?
#
loop_
_entity_poly.entity_id
_entity_poly.type
_entity_poly.pdbx_seq_one_letter_code
_entity_poly.pdbx_strand_id
1 'polypeptide(L)'
;MSKLKVYADRGSEPSRAIIIFCNHAILRYLACSSPGIADHWYPADVFAQAKINSVLDWHHSNLRRGGVALIRNSVLARAIGVPPNPEAAAEGEKLLSSSLSQIESFWLEGNSKFLCGLSRPSIADLSLVCQIMQLEFLNEEDRERILGPHEKVLQWIKNLKDETNPHFEEVHEVLAKVRALLQQMGSSTELASEL
;
A
#
# COMPACT_ATOMS: atom_id res chain seq x y z
N MET A 1 16.45 20.16 -22.57
CA MET A 1 15.69 19.93 -21.32
C MET A 1 15.00 21.22 -20.93
N SER A 2 13.70 21.32 -21.18
CA SER A 2 12.90 22.49 -20.77
C SER A 2 12.59 22.41 -19.28
N LYS A 3 13.11 23.38 -18.50
CA LYS A 3 12.77 23.54 -17.08
C LYS A 3 11.29 23.87 -16.93
N LEU A 4 10.57 23.09 -16.12
CA LEU A 4 9.22 23.39 -15.66
C LEU A 4 9.26 24.69 -14.84
N LYS A 5 8.56 25.73 -15.29
CA LYS A 5 8.33 26.96 -14.51
C LYS A 5 6.91 26.92 -13.97
N VAL A 6 6.77 26.84 -12.66
CA VAL A 6 5.48 26.94 -11.98
C VAL A 6 5.25 28.40 -11.62
N TYR A 7 4.20 29.00 -12.16
CA TYR A 7 3.74 30.35 -11.82
C TYR A 7 2.51 30.23 -10.93
N ALA A 8 2.56 30.81 -9.73
CA ALA A 8 1.41 30.95 -8.84
C ALA A 8 1.02 32.42 -8.78
N ASP A 9 0.00 32.81 -9.54
CA ASP A 9 -0.65 34.11 -9.45
C ASP A 9 -1.97 33.95 -8.68
N ARG A 10 -2.14 34.72 -7.59
CA ARG A 10 -3.31 34.64 -6.70
C ARG A 10 -4.51 35.46 -7.21
N GLY A 11 -4.42 36.08 -8.38
CA GLY A 11 -5.43 37.01 -8.90
C GLY A 11 -6.31 36.50 -10.06
N SER A 12 -6.14 35.28 -10.56
CA SER A 12 -6.95 34.74 -11.67
C SER A 12 -7.93 33.66 -11.20
N GLU A 13 -9.19 33.74 -11.62
CA GLU A 13 -10.16 32.66 -11.43
C GLU A 13 -9.60 31.32 -11.95
N PRO A 14 -9.86 30.19 -11.27
CA PRO A 14 -9.24 28.91 -11.55
C PRO A 14 -9.87 28.29 -12.80
N SER A 15 -9.59 28.83 -13.98
CA SER A 15 -10.12 28.26 -15.22
C SER A 15 -9.44 26.94 -15.61
N ARG A 16 -8.33 26.52 -14.96
CA ARG A 16 -7.65 25.24 -15.28
C ARG A 16 -6.94 24.53 -14.11
N ALA A 17 -7.33 24.76 -12.85
CA ALA A 17 -6.78 23.98 -11.74
C ALA A 17 -7.61 22.71 -11.52
N ILE A 18 -7.03 21.54 -11.81
CA ILE A 18 -7.65 20.24 -11.47
C ILE A 18 -7.08 19.81 -10.12
N ILE A 19 -7.94 19.73 -9.10
CA ILE A 19 -7.60 19.18 -7.78
C ILE A 19 -8.05 17.73 -7.75
N ILE A 20 -7.11 16.80 -7.59
CA ILE A 20 -7.37 15.35 -7.56
C ILE A 20 -7.13 14.83 -6.14
N PHE A 21 -8.15 14.19 -5.58
CA PHE A 21 -8.08 13.46 -4.31
C PHE A 21 -8.11 11.95 -4.59
N CYS A 22 -7.69 11.14 -3.60
CA CYS A 22 -7.48 9.69 -3.72
C CYS A 22 -6.20 9.29 -4.48
N ASN A 23 -5.38 8.46 -3.84
CA ASN A 23 -4.12 7.96 -4.38
C ASN A 23 -4.31 7.29 -5.76
N HIS A 24 -5.35 6.49 -5.95
CA HIS A 24 -5.59 5.79 -7.22
C HIS A 24 -5.96 6.75 -8.36
N ALA A 25 -6.69 7.83 -8.07
CA ALA A 25 -7.02 8.85 -9.07
C ALA A 25 -5.77 9.64 -9.49
N ILE A 26 -4.91 9.99 -8.53
CA ILE A 26 -3.62 10.63 -8.80
C ILE A 26 -2.72 9.71 -9.64
N LEU A 27 -2.60 8.43 -9.27
CA LEU A 27 -1.79 7.46 -10.00
C LEU A 27 -2.26 7.28 -11.45
N ARG A 28 -3.58 7.17 -11.68
CA ARG A 28 -4.14 7.14 -13.05
C ARG A 28 -3.82 8.40 -13.82
N TYR A 29 -4.03 9.57 -13.22
CA TYR A 29 -3.72 10.84 -13.86
C TYR A 29 -2.24 10.93 -14.25
N LEU A 30 -1.33 10.60 -13.34
CA LEU A 30 0.10 10.62 -13.61
C LEU A 30 0.46 9.64 -14.74
N ALA A 31 -0.03 8.41 -14.68
CA ALA A 31 0.22 7.39 -15.70
C ALA A 31 -0.25 7.82 -17.10
N CYS A 32 -1.42 8.48 -17.21
CA CYS A 32 -1.96 8.92 -18.49
C CYS A 32 -1.36 10.24 -19.00
N SER A 33 -0.99 11.17 -18.11
CA SER A 33 -0.63 12.54 -18.48
C SER A 33 0.88 12.78 -18.56
N SER A 34 1.69 11.94 -17.94
CA SER A 34 3.13 12.15 -17.83
C SER A 34 3.86 11.53 -19.04
N PRO A 35 4.61 12.33 -19.82
CA PRO A 35 5.38 11.80 -20.93
C PRO A 35 6.42 10.77 -20.47
N GLY A 36 6.55 9.66 -21.20
CA GLY A 36 7.57 8.64 -20.93
C GLY A 36 7.21 7.62 -19.87
N ILE A 37 6.02 7.71 -19.23
CA ILE A 37 5.50 6.59 -18.44
C ILE A 37 5.09 5.46 -19.39
N ALA A 38 5.59 4.26 -19.12
CA ALA A 38 5.31 3.10 -19.92
C ALA A 38 3.86 2.61 -19.73
N ASP A 39 3.23 2.20 -20.83
CA ASP A 39 1.79 1.85 -20.90
C ASP A 39 1.37 0.77 -19.88
N HIS A 40 2.24 -0.19 -19.56
CA HIS A 40 1.94 -1.26 -18.60
C HIS A 40 1.49 -0.77 -17.21
N TRP A 41 1.87 0.44 -16.80
CA TRP A 41 1.44 1.00 -15.52
C TRP A 41 -0.08 1.24 -15.45
N TYR A 42 -0.67 1.70 -16.55
CA TYR A 42 -2.11 1.88 -16.69
C TYR A 42 -2.45 1.83 -18.20
N PRO A 43 -2.61 0.61 -18.76
CA PRO A 43 -2.70 0.40 -20.20
C PRO A 43 -3.87 1.14 -20.84
N ALA A 44 -3.75 1.53 -22.11
CA ALA A 44 -4.89 2.10 -22.85
C ALA A 44 -5.98 1.06 -23.19
N ASP A 45 -5.65 -0.23 -23.18
CA ASP A 45 -6.61 -1.31 -23.40
C ASP A 45 -7.72 -1.32 -22.34
N VAL A 46 -8.97 -1.17 -22.78
CA VAL A 46 -10.12 -1.02 -21.89
C VAL A 46 -10.36 -2.26 -21.02
N PHE A 47 -10.03 -3.46 -21.50
CA PHE A 47 -10.20 -4.68 -20.72
C PHE A 47 -9.15 -4.79 -19.59
N ALA A 48 -7.89 -4.48 -19.88
CA ALA A 48 -6.84 -4.36 -18.88
C ALA A 48 -7.14 -3.26 -17.85
N GLN A 49 -7.63 -2.10 -18.29
CA GLN A 49 -8.06 -1.02 -17.38
C GLN A 49 -9.18 -1.47 -16.46
N ALA A 50 -10.19 -2.17 -16.98
CA ALA A 50 -11.31 -2.65 -16.17
C ALA A 50 -10.82 -3.59 -15.06
N LYS A 51 -9.88 -4.50 -15.37
CA LYS A 51 -9.26 -5.37 -14.36
C LYS A 51 -8.48 -4.57 -13.33
N ILE A 52 -7.60 -3.66 -13.74
CA ILE A 52 -6.83 -2.81 -12.81
C ILE A 52 -7.76 -2.00 -11.91
N ASN A 53 -8.76 -1.34 -12.47
CA ASN A 53 -9.72 -0.53 -11.72
C ASN A 53 -10.51 -1.38 -10.72
N SER A 54 -10.90 -2.61 -11.10
CA SER A 54 -11.59 -3.52 -10.18
C SER A 54 -10.75 -3.84 -8.93
N VAL A 55 -9.43 -4.02 -9.09
CA VAL A 55 -8.50 -4.25 -7.98
C VAL A 55 -8.35 -3.00 -7.11
N LEU A 56 -8.18 -1.83 -7.74
CA LEU A 56 -8.02 -0.54 -7.04
C LEU A 56 -9.25 -0.18 -6.21
N ASP A 57 -10.45 -0.44 -6.73
CA ASP A 57 -11.70 -0.17 -6.01
C ASP A 57 -11.90 -1.20 -4.89
N TRP A 58 -11.66 -2.49 -5.16
CA TRP A 58 -11.71 -3.56 -4.16
C TRP A 58 -10.77 -3.30 -2.98
N HIS A 59 -9.57 -2.78 -3.24
CA HIS A 59 -8.54 -2.51 -2.24
C HIS A 59 -9.04 -1.66 -1.06
N HIS A 60 -9.85 -0.63 -1.32
CA HIS A 60 -10.28 0.32 -0.28
C HIS A 60 -11.12 -0.33 0.83
N SER A 61 -12.07 -1.18 0.46
CA SER A 61 -13.03 -1.79 1.40
C SER A 61 -12.53 -3.12 1.99
N ASN A 62 -11.43 -3.66 1.46
CA ASN A 62 -10.86 -4.95 1.85
C ASN A 62 -9.47 -4.75 2.43
N LEU A 63 -8.41 -4.98 1.63
CA LEU A 63 -7.01 -4.98 2.08
C LEU A 63 -6.63 -3.72 2.88
N ARG A 64 -6.96 -2.52 2.40
CA ARG A 64 -6.67 -1.26 3.12
C ARG A 64 -7.40 -1.18 4.43
N ARG A 65 -8.70 -1.49 4.43
CA ARG A 65 -9.53 -1.41 5.63
C ARG A 65 -9.03 -2.37 6.70
N GLY A 66 -8.73 -3.61 6.33
CA GLY A 66 -8.20 -4.62 7.24
C GLY A 66 -6.84 -4.22 7.82
N GLY A 67 -5.88 -3.87 6.94
CA GLY A 67 -4.53 -3.47 7.36
C GLY A 67 -4.53 -2.22 8.25
N VAL A 68 -5.27 -1.18 7.89
CA VAL A 68 -5.38 0.04 8.72
C VAL A 68 -6.04 -0.25 10.06
N ALA A 69 -7.10 -1.07 10.09
CA ALA A 69 -7.77 -1.42 11.34
C ALA A 69 -6.84 -2.21 12.27
N LEU A 70 -6.07 -3.17 11.76
CA LEU A 70 -5.06 -3.87 12.54
C LEU A 70 -4.01 -2.89 13.08
N ILE A 71 -3.26 -2.23 12.20
CA ILE A 71 -2.10 -1.40 12.57
C ILE A 71 -2.49 -0.23 13.48
N ARG A 72 -3.61 0.44 13.19
CA ARG A 72 -4.07 1.59 13.98
C ARG A 72 -4.45 1.16 15.39
N ASN A 73 -5.24 0.09 15.53
CA ASN A 73 -5.81 -0.29 16.81
C ASN A 73 -4.87 -1.18 17.65
N SER A 74 -3.72 -1.62 17.10
CA SER A 74 -2.67 -2.34 17.83
C SER A 74 -1.45 -1.46 18.10
N VAL A 75 -0.54 -1.31 17.13
CA VAL A 75 0.79 -0.72 17.33
C VAL A 75 0.75 0.80 17.37
N LEU A 76 0.00 1.45 16.47
CA LEU A 76 -0.01 2.92 16.41
C LEU A 76 -0.81 3.57 17.54
N ALA A 77 -1.89 2.94 18.03
CA ALA A 77 -2.70 3.48 19.13
C ALA A 77 -1.82 3.82 20.35
N ARG A 78 -0.95 2.87 20.73
CA ARG A 78 0.00 3.06 21.84
C ARG A 78 0.93 4.25 21.60
N ALA A 79 1.42 4.41 20.36
CA ALA A 79 2.34 5.47 20.01
C ALA A 79 1.72 6.88 20.01
N ILE A 80 0.40 7.00 19.80
CA ILE A 80 -0.30 8.28 19.78
C ILE A 80 -1.04 8.58 21.08
N GLY A 81 -0.82 7.80 22.14
CA GLY A 81 -1.43 8.00 23.45
C GLY A 81 -2.93 7.68 23.49
N VAL A 82 -3.43 6.87 22.56
CA VAL A 82 -4.82 6.42 22.52
C VAL A 82 -4.88 4.95 22.96
N PRO A 83 -5.88 4.54 23.75
CA PRO A 83 -6.03 3.14 24.13
C PRO A 83 -6.13 2.23 22.90
N PRO A 84 -5.39 1.11 22.85
CA PRO A 84 -5.58 0.08 21.85
C PRO A 84 -7.01 -0.45 21.87
N ASN A 85 -7.49 -0.92 20.72
CA ASN A 85 -8.77 -1.63 20.60
C ASN A 85 -8.52 -3.03 20.04
N PRO A 86 -8.33 -4.04 20.91
CA PRO A 86 -8.02 -5.40 20.50
C PRO A 86 -9.11 -6.04 19.63
N GLU A 87 -10.38 -5.77 19.91
CA GLU A 87 -11.51 -6.30 19.14
C GLU A 87 -11.47 -5.78 17.70
N ALA A 88 -11.32 -4.45 17.53
CA ALA A 88 -11.20 -3.84 16.21
C ALA A 88 -9.92 -4.26 15.47
N ALA A 89 -8.84 -4.52 16.20
CA ALA A 89 -7.60 -5.06 15.62
C ALA A 89 -7.81 -6.49 15.10
N ALA A 90 -8.46 -7.36 15.88
CA ALA A 90 -8.76 -8.74 15.50
C ALA A 90 -9.73 -8.83 14.30
N GLU A 91 -10.75 -7.97 14.26
CA GLU A 91 -11.63 -7.85 13.09
C GLU A 91 -10.88 -7.37 11.85
N GLY A 92 -9.99 -6.39 12.03
CA GLY A 92 -9.11 -5.88 10.98
C GLY A 92 -8.19 -6.97 10.43
N GLU A 93 -7.57 -7.75 11.31
CA GLU A 93 -6.72 -8.87 10.93
C GLU A 93 -7.48 -9.94 10.16
N LYS A 94 -8.68 -10.34 10.63
CA LYS A 94 -9.53 -11.30 9.92
C LYS A 94 -9.85 -10.84 8.50
N LEU A 95 -10.19 -9.55 8.32
CA LEU A 95 -10.44 -8.98 7.00
C LEU A 95 -9.16 -8.92 6.14
N LEU A 96 -8.02 -8.59 6.74
CA LEU A 96 -6.72 -8.58 6.08
C LEU A 96 -6.34 -9.98 5.58
N SER A 97 -6.41 -11.01 6.44
CA SER A 97 -6.13 -12.40 6.05
C SER A 97 -7.06 -12.88 4.94
N SER A 98 -8.35 -12.58 5.03
CA SER A 98 -9.29 -12.88 3.94
C SER A 98 -8.93 -12.16 2.63
N SER A 99 -8.41 -10.92 2.72
CA SER A 99 -7.98 -10.15 1.56
C SER A 99 -6.71 -10.74 0.93
N LEU A 100 -5.76 -11.19 1.74
CA LEU A 100 -4.54 -11.85 1.28
C LEU A 100 -4.87 -13.18 0.57
N SER A 101 -5.76 -14.01 1.14
CA SER A 101 -6.27 -15.21 0.46
C SER A 101 -6.93 -14.89 -0.88
N GLN A 102 -7.72 -13.81 -0.97
CA GLN A 102 -8.35 -13.41 -2.22
C GLN A 102 -7.33 -12.92 -3.26
N ILE A 103 -6.27 -12.23 -2.84
CA ILE A 103 -5.17 -11.86 -3.73
C ILE A 103 -4.52 -13.10 -4.35
N GLU A 104 -4.21 -14.12 -3.54
CA GLU A 104 -3.58 -15.35 -4.05
C GLU A 104 -4.46 -16.19 -4.97
N SER A 105 -5.72 -16.36 -4.57
CA SER A 105 -6.64 -17.27 -5.25
C SER A 105 -7.23 -16.68 -6.53
N PHE A 106 -7.42 -15.35 -6.57
CA PHE A 106 -8.12 -14.69 -7.67
C PHE A 106 -7.23 -13.72 -8.45
N TRP A 107 -6.56 -12.78 -7.78
CA TRP A 107 -5.82 -11.72 -8.48
C TRP A 107 -4.44 -12.16 -8.97
N LEU A 108 -3.84 -13.15 -8.31
CA LEU A 108 -2.61 -13.86 -8.68
C LEU A 108 -2.91 -15.29 -9.15
N GLU A 109 -4.10 -15.52 -9.72
CA GLU A 109 -4.49 -16.83 -10.24
C GLU A 109 -3.48 -17.33 -11.30
N GLY A 110 -3.21 -18.63 -11.28
CA GLY A 110 -2.18 -19.27 -12.10
C GLY A 110 -0.76 -18.97 -11.63
N ASN A 111 0.17 -18.90 -12.58
CA ASN A 111 1.59 -18.59 -12.39
C ASN A 111 1.91 -17.15 -12.85
N SER A 112 0.97 -16.21 -12.70
CA SER A 112 1.21 -14.83 -13.13
C SER A 112 2.22 -14.14 -12.21
N LYS A 113 3.08 -13.31 -12.80
CA LYS A 113 4.11 -12.55 -12.07
C LYS A 113 3.51 -11.34 -11.32
N PHE A 114 2.42 -10.79 -11.83
CA PHE A 114 1.76 -9.57 -11.34
C PHE A 114 0.24 -9.72 -11.34
N LEU A 115 -0.45 -8.79 -10.67
CA LEU A 115 -1.91 -8.79 -10.58
C LEU A 115 -2.56 -8.73 -11.97
N CYS A 116 -3.80 -9.23 -12.05
CA CYS A 116 -4.61 -9.24 -13.28
C CYS A 116 -4.06 -10.11 -14.42
N GLY A 117 -3.09 -10.98 -14.15
CA GLY A 117 -2.49 -11.86 -15.15
C GLY A 117 -1.40 -11.17 -15.98
N LEU A 118 -0.92 -9.99 -15.58
CA LEU A 118 -0.01 -9.18 -16.37
C LEU A 118 1.45 -9.69 -16.31
N SER A 119 2.19 -9.52 -17.41
CA SER A 119 3.62 -9.83 -17.47
C SER A 119 4.52 -8.74 -16.91
N ARG A 120 3.96 -7.55 -16.66
CA ARG A 120 4.61 -6.35 -16.13
C ARG A 120 3.72 -5.74 -15.03
N PRO A 121 4.28 -5.03 -14.05
CA PRO A 121 3.50 -4.49 -12.94
C PRO A 121 2.61 -3.33 -13.39
N SER A 122 1.55 -3.07 -12.64
CA SER A 122 0.63 -1.96 -12.86
C SER A 122 0.52 -1.08 -11.62
N ILE A 123 -0.24 0.01 -11.72
CA ILE A 123 -0.58 0.84 -10.55
C ILE A 123 -1.37 0.07 -9.48
N ALA A 124 -2.04 -1.04 -9.84
CA ALA A 124 -2.66 -1.94 -8.86
C ALA A 124 -1.59 -2.62 -8.01
N ASP A 125 -0.51 -3.11 -8.64
CA ASP A 125 0.56 -3.78 -7.93
C ASP A 125 1.22 -2.86 -6.90
N LEU A 126 1.57 -1.64 -7.32
CA LEU A 126 2.11 -0.61 -6.42
C LEU A 126 1.18 -0.33 -5.25
N SER A 127 -0.12 -0.15 -5.53
CA SER A 127 -1.09 0.26 -4.50
C SER A 127 -1.25 -0.82 -3.42
N LEU A 128 -1.39 -2.09 -3.83
CA LEU A 128 -1.61 -3.18 -2.88
C LEU A 128 -0.33 -3.56 -2.14
N VAL A 129 0.83 -3.62 -2.81
CA VAL A 129 2.11 -3.92 -2.12
C VAL A 129 2.45 -2.83 -1.11
N CYS A 130 2.36 -1.55 -1.46
CA CYS A 130 2.60 -0.47 -0.50
C CYS A 130 1.68 -0.54 0.72
N GLN A 131 0.45 -1.04 0.56
CA GLN A 131 -0.47 -1.27 1.67
C GLN A 131 -0.02 -2.46 2.55
N ILE A 132 0.49 -3.54 1.96
CA ILE A 132 1.02 -4.70 2.69
C ILE A 132 2.31 -4.34 3.41
N MET A 133 3.17 -3.51 2.83
CA MET A 133 4.41 -3.07 3.47
C MET A 133 4.17 -2.33 4.80
N GLN A 134 2.97 -1.80 5.06
CA GLN A 134 2.63 -1.23 6.37
C GLN A 134 2.63 -2.27 7.51
N LEU A 135 2.57 -3.57 7.20
CA LEU A 135 2.71 -4.64 8.18
C LEU A 135 4.12 -4.74 8.76
N GLU A 136 5.11 -4.07 8.17
CA GLU A 136 6.45 -3.91 8.76
C GLU A 136 6.44 -3.16 10.10
N PHE A 137 5.34 -2.49 10.46
CA PHE A 137 5.19 -1.90 11.79
C PHE A 137 4.89 -2.95 12.88
N LEU A 138 4.45 -4.15 12.51
CA LEU A 138 4.24 -5.24 13.45
C LEU A 138 5.60 -5.79 13.94
N ASN A 139 5.57 -6.52 15.05
CA ASN A 139 6.69 -7.38 15.40
C ASN A 139 6.86 -8.49 14.34
N GLU A 140 8.02 -9.16 14.36
CA GLU A 140 8.33 -10.17 13.36
C GLU A 140 7.43 -11.40 13.43
N GLU A 141 7.05 -11.82 14.64
CA GLU A 141 6.17 -12.97 14.88
C GLU A 141 4.78 -12.77 14.27
N ASP A 142 4.15 -11.62 14.53
CA ASP A 142 2.83 -11.28 13.98
C ASP A 142 2.89 -11.11 12.47
N ARG A 143 3.96 -10.48 11.94
CA ARG A 143 4.15 -10.32 10.50
C ARG A 143 4.24 -11.68 9.81
N GLU A 144 5.04 -12.60 10.35
CA GLU A 144 5.20 -13.95 9.82
C GLU A 144 3.92 -14.77 9.94
N ARG A 145 3.21 -14.68 11.08
CA ARG A 145 1.93 -15.35 11.30
C ARG A 145 0.87 -14.94 10.28
N ILE A 146 0.85 -13.66 9.88
CA ILE A 146 -0.13 -13.11 8.94
C ILE A 146 0.28 -13.37 7.48
N LEU A 147 1.55 -13.16 7.11
CA LEU A 147 2.00 -13.23 5.72
C LEU A 147 2.54 -14.60 5.31
N GLY A 148 3.12 -15.37 6.23
CA GLY A 148 3.74 -16.66 5.98
C GLY A 148 2.84 -17.67 5.25
N PRO A 149 1.53 -17.76 5.56
CA PRO A 149 0.61 -18.63 4.82
C PRO A 149 0.39 -18.25 3.34
N HIS A 150 0.87 -17.08 2.90
CA HIS A 150 0.59 -16.52 1.57
C HIS A 150 1.84 -16.44 0.68
N GLU A 151 2.37 -17.61 0.31
CA GLU A 151 3.60 -17.75 -0.49
C GLU A 151 3.55 -17.01 -1.84
N LYS A 152 2.41 -17.01 -2.53
CA LYS A 152 2.28 -16.30 -3.82
C LYS A 152 2.31 -14.79 -3.61
N VAL A 153 1.70 -14.29 -2.53
CA VAL A 153 1.79 -12.87 -2.17
C VAL A 153 3.23 -12.49 -1.87
N LEU A 154 3.95 -13.29 -1.08
CA LEU A 154 5.36 -13.03 -0.76
C LEU A 154 6.24 -13.00 -2.02
N GLN A 155 6.06 -13.98 -2.92
CA GLN A 155 6.78 -14.02 -4.19
C GLN A 155 6.42 -12.83 -5.09
N TRP A 156 5.15 -12.42 -5.14
CA TRP A 156 4.69 -11.27 -5.91
C TRP A 156 5.26 -9.95 -5.37
N ILE A 157 5.31 -9.75 -4.05
CA ILE A 157 5.97 -8.59 -3.43
C ILE A 157 7.45 -8.55 -3.85
N LYS A 158 8.14 -9.70 -3.79
CA LYS A 158 9.53 -9.80 -4.26
C LYS A 158 9.66 -9.42 -5.74
N ASN A 159 8.79 -9.96 -6.60
CA ASN A 159 8.80 -9.65 -8.03
C ASN A 159 8.63 -8.16 -8.30
N LEU A 160 7.73 -7.48 -7.57
CA LEU A 160 7.53 -6.04 -7.71
C LEU A 160 8.73 -5.25 -7.21
N LYS A 161 9.28 -5.63 -6.05
CA LYS A 161 10.49 -5.01 -5.51
C LYS A 161 11.65 -5.08 -6.51
N ASP A 162 11.91 -6.26 -7.07
CA ASP A 162 12.98 -6.47 -8.06
C ASP A 162 12.78 -5.57 -9.29
N GLU A 163 11.54 -5.41 -9.76
CA GLU A 163 11.21 -4.62 -10.95
C GLU A 163 11.21 -3.10 -10.74
N THR A 164 11.12 -2.65 -9.49
CA THR A 164 10.97 -1.23 -9.12
C THR A 164 12.14 -0.69 -8.29
N ASN A 165 13.14 -1.53 -8.02
CA ASN A 165 14.39 -1.11 -7.39
C ASN A 165 15.19 -0.15 -8.32
N PRO A 166 15.90 0.85 -7.77
CA PRO A 166 16.14 1.07 -6.32
C PRO A 166 15.00 1.81 -5.59
N HIS A 167 14.04 2.39 -6.32
CA HIS A 167 13.02 3.27 -5.73
C HIS A 167 12.14 2.57 -4.70
N PHE A 168 11.90 1.27 -4.84
CA PHE A 168 11.18 0.50 -3.83
C PHE A 168 11.88 0.57 -2.47
N GLU A 169 13.19 0.40 -2.41
CA GLU A 169 13.94 0.48 -1.15
C GLU A 169 13.94 1.92 -0.62
N GLU A 170 14.26 2.90 -1.47
CA GLU A 170 14.33 4.32 -1.10
C GLU A 170 13.05 4.80 -0.40
N VAL A 171 11.87 4.48 -0.96
CA VAL A 171 10.60 4.94 -0.38
C VAL A 171 10.20 4.17 0.89
N HIS A 172 10.64 2.93 1.03
CA HIS A 172 10.30 2.08 2.19
C HIS A 172 11.32 2.17 3.32
N GLU A 173 12.47 2.83 3.15
CA GLU A 173 13.43 3.11 4.23
C GLU A 173 12.79 3.77 5.46
N VAL A 174 11.77 4.61 5.24
CA VAL A 174 11.03 5.27 6.33
C VAL A 174 10.35 4.27 7.25
N LEU A 175 9.94 3.09 6.73
CA LEU A 175 9.26 2.08 7.53
C LEU A 175 10.18 1.50 8.61
N ALA A 176 11.45 1.27 8.29
CA ALA A 176 12.43 0.80 9.25
C ALA A 176 12.64 1.82 10.39
N LYS A 177 12.69 3.11 10.05
CA LYS A 177 12.80 4.20 11.04
C LYS A 177 11.57 4.24 11.96
N VAL A 178 10.38 4.14 11.39
CA VAL A 178 9.12 4.14 12.15
C VAL A 178 9.03 2.90 13.05
N ARG A 179 9.38 1.71 12.55
CA ARG A 179 9.40 0.47 13.34
C ARG A 179 10.30 0.60 14.56
N ALA A 180 11.52 1.11 14.39
CA ALA A 180 12.45 1.31 15.50
C ALA A 180 11.89 2.27 16.57
N LEU A 181 11.23 3.36 16.15
CA LEU A 181 10.57 4.28 17.07
C LEU A 181 9.43 3.61 17.84
N LEU A 182 8.58 2.84 17.15
CA LEU A 182 7.45 2.13 17.78
C LEU A 182 7.93 1.11 18.83
N GLN A 183 9.04 0.41 18.56
CA GLN A 183 9.64 -0.54 19.50
C GLN A 183 10.19 0.15 20.77
N GLN A 184 10.86 1.30 20.62
CA GLN A 184 11.36 2.09 21.75
C GLN A 184 10.23 2.64 22.64
N MET A 185 9.11 3.04 22.03
CA MET A 185 7.95 3.53 22.76
C MET A 185 7.21 2.40 23.50
N GLY A 186 7.11 1.22 22.88
CA GLY A 186 6.51 0.03 23.50
C GLY A 186 7.22 -0.37 24.79
N SER A 187 8.56 -0.49 24.74
CA SER A 187 9.37 -0.85 25.91
C SER A 187 9.30 0.18 27.04
N SER A 188 9.23 1.47 26.70
CA SER A 188 9.10 2.56 27.69
C SER A 188 7.74 2.54 28.39
N THR A 189 6.68 2.13 27.69
CA THR A 189 5.32 2.05 28.24
C THR A 189 5.16 0.83 29.14
N GLU A 190 5.74 -0.32 28.77
CA GLU A 190 5.75 -1.54 29.58
C GLU A 190 6.47 -1.30 30.92
N LEU A 191 7.66 -0.68 30.89
CA LEU A 191 8.43 -0.35 32.09
C LEU A 191 7.68 0.60 33.05
N ALA A 192 6.88 1.53 32.51
CA ALA A 192 6.06 2.45 33.29
C ALA A 192 4.80 1.81 33.88
N SER A 193 4.33 0.69 33.32
CA SER A 193 3.18 -0.06 33.83
C SER A 193 3.54 -1.08 34.92
N GLU A 194 4.84 -1.38 35.08
CA GLU A 194 5.38 -2.30 36.09
C GLU A 194 5.83 -1.60 37.40
N LEU A 195 5.80 -0.26 37.44
CA LEU A 195 6.10 0.58 38.61
C LEU A 195 4.83 1.10 39.30
#